data_AF-R5TP53-F1
#
_entry.id   AF-R5TP53-F1
#
_cell.length_a   1.000
_cell.length_b   1.000
_cell.length_c   1.000
_cell.angle_alpha   90.00
_cell.angle_beta   90.00
_cell.angle_gamma   90.00
#
_symmetry.space_group_name_H-M   'P 1'
#
loop_
_entity.id
_entity.type
_entity.pdbx_description
1 polymer ?
#
loop_
_entity_poly.entity_id
_entity_poly.type
_entity_poly.pdbx_seq_one_letter_code
_entity_poly.pdbx_strand_id
1 'polypeptide(L)'
;MAKYRKLGRTSSQRKALIRNQVTALLNNGKIVTTEAKAKEIRKEVEKLIALAVKEKDNFEEVTVKAKVAKKDDKGRRVKEVVDGKKVTVYEEVEKTIKKDMPSRLHARRQMLKVLYTATEAPKNNIKRNMKKVDLVDKLFTEIAPKYADRNGGYTRIVKIGQRKGDAAMEVLIELV
;
A
#
# COMPACT_ATOMS: atom_id res chain seq x y z
N MET A 1 -16.52 -18.77 -22.59
CA MET A 1 -15.08 -18.42 -22.64
C MET A 1 -14.66 -17.63 -21.41
N ALA A 2 -13.41 -17.73 -20.95
CA ALA A 2 -12.96 -17.02 -19.74
C ALA A 2 -12.86 -15.49 -19.97
N LYS A 3 -13.46 -14.68 -19.10
CA LYS A 3 -13.47 -13.19 -19.13
C LYS A 3 -12.10 -12.55 -18.74
N TYR A 4 -11.01 -13.31 -18.76
CA TYR A 4 -9.67 -12.92 -18.31
C TYR A 4 -8.58 -13.69 -19.06
N ARG A 5 -7.40 -13.09 -19.21
CA ARG A 5 -6.26 -13.76 -19.87
C ARG A 5 -5.63 -14.81 -18.98
N LYS A 6 -5.29 -15.97 -19.54
CA LYS A 6 -4.63 -17.07 -18.80
C LYS A 6 -3.13 -16.82 -18.58
N LEU A 7 -2.50 -15.98 -19.39
CA LEU A 7 -1.08 -15.60 -19.32
C LEU A 7 -0.11 -16.79 -19.32
N GLY A 8 -0.51 -17.92 -19.92
CA GLY A 8 0.27 -19.16 -19.94
C GLY A 8 0.60 -19.72 -18.56
N ARG A 9 -0.23 -19.45 -17.54
CA ARG A 9 0.04 -19.81 -16.14
C ARG A 9 -1.14 -20.53 -15.49
N THR A 10 -0.83 -21.40 -14.52
CA THR A 10 -1.83 -22.00 -13.64
C THR A 10 -2.53 -20.93 -12.79
N SER A 11 -3.67 -21.27 -12.18
CA SER A 11 -4.48 -20.30 -11.44
C SER A 11 -3.73 -19.65 -10.27
N SER A 12 -2.95 -20.44 -9.52
CA SER A 12 -2.16 -19.95 -8.38
C SER A 12 -1.03 -19.01 -8.84
N GLN A 13 -0.24 -19.43 -9.83
CA GLN A 13 0.86 -18.64 -10.39
C GLN A 13 0.36 -17.32 -11.01
N ARG A 14 -0.76 -17.36 -11.74
CA ARG A 14 -1.36 -16.16 -12.33
C ARG A 14 -1.81 -15.18 -11.24
N LYS A 15 -2.48 -15.66 -10.19
CA LYS A 15 -2.89 -14.81 -9.06
C LYS A 15 -1.67 -14.18 -8.38
N ALA A 16 -0.64 -14.96 -8.09
CA ALA A 16 0.59 -14.44 -7.48
C ALA A 16 1.27 -13.37 -8.35
N LEU A 17 1.37 -13.60 -9.66
CA LEU A 17 1.92 -12.61 -10.60
C LEU A 17 1.13 -11.30 -10.58
N ILE A 18 -0.20 -11.37 -10.70
CA ILE A 18 -1.06 -10.17 -10.72
C ILE A 18 -0.92 -9.41 -9.40
N ARG A 19 -0.98 -10.11 -8.26
CA ARG A 19 -0.80 -9.50 -6.93
C ARG A 19 0.54 -8.77 -6.81
N ASN A 20 1.62 -9.40 -7.26
CA ASN A 20 2.96 -8.81 -7.25
C ASN A 20 3.02 -7.54 -8.12
N GLN A 21 2.53 -7.59 -9.36
CA GLN A 21 2.59 -6.43 -10.26
C GLN A 21 1.65 -5.29 -9.84
N VAL A 22 0.47 -5.60 -9.28
CA VAL A 22 -0.43 -4.61 -8.67
C VAL A 22 0.25 -3.91 -7.48
N THR A 23 0.89 -4.69 -6.60
CA THR A 23 1.66 -4.19 -5.47
C THR A 23 2.78 -3.26 -5.94
N ALA A 24 3.55 -3.67 -6.96
CA ALA A 24 4.63 -2.87 -7.52
C ALA A 24 4.14 -1.56 -8.16
N LEU A 25 3.02 -1.59 -8.89
CA LEU A 25 2.43 -0.40 -9.51
C LEU A 25 1.95 0.60 -8.46
N LEU A 26 1.24 0.15 -7.43
CA LEU A 26 0.76 1.04 -6.36
C LEU A 26 1.89 1.58 -5.50
N ASN A 27 2.97 0.80 -5.31
CA ASN A 27 4.12 1.25 -4.55
C ASN A 27 4.92 2.32 -5.29
N ASN A 28 5.21 2.08 -6.58
CA ASN A 28 6.15 2.87 -7.37
C ASN A 28 5.48 3.93 -8.25
N GLY A 29 4.16 3.86 -8.43
CA GLY A 29 3.38 4.73 -9.33
C GLY A 29 3.42 4.33 -10.81
N LYS A 30 4.48 3.66 -11.27
CA LYS A 30 4.62 3.15 -12.64
C LYS A 30 5.47 1.89 -12.72
N ILE A 31 5.18 1.02 -13.69
CA ILE A 31 5.99 -0.17 -14.01
C ILE A 31 6.01 -0.44 -15.52
N VAL A 32 7.09 -1.03 -16.01
CA VAL A 32 7.19 -1.55 -17.38
C VAL A 32 6.87 -3.04 -17.38
N THR A 33 5.98 -3.48 -18.26
CA THR A 33 5.55 -4.88 -18.38
C THR A 33 5.04 -5.17 -19.80
N THR A 34 4.66 -6.41 -20.09
CA THR A 34 4.06 -6.72 -21.39
C THR A 34 2.61 -6.25 -21.47
N GLU A 35 2.14 -5.89 -22.67
CA GLU A 35 0.78 -5.38 -22.88
C GLU A 35 -0.30 -6.32 -22.31
N ALA A 36 -0.16 -7.62 -22.53
CA ALA A 36 -1.09 -8.62 -22.03
C ALA A 36 -1.18 -8.63 -20.49
N LYS A 37 -0.06 -8.45 -19.79
CA LYS A 37 -0.03 -8.35 -18.33
C LYS A 37 -0.62 -7.02 -17.86
N ALA A 38 -0.25 -5.90 -18.49
CA ALA A 38 -0.75 -4.57 -18.14
C ALA A 38 -2.29 -4.49 -18.16
N LYS A 39 -2.93 -5.09 -19.16
CA LYS A 39 -4.41 -5.13 -19.26
C LYS A 39 -5.06 -5.90 -18.11
N GLU A 40 -4.43 -6.94 -17.57
CA GLU A 40 -4.94 -7.65 -16.39
C GLU A 40 -4.67 -6.88 -15.09
N ILE A 41 -3.51 -6.24 -14.97
CA ILE A 41 -3.16 -5.39 -13.82
C ILE A 41 -4.15 -4.21 -13.71
N ARG A 42 -4.40 -3.50 -14.83
CA ARG A 42 -5.35 -2.38 -14.89
C ARG A 42 -6.70 -2.76 -14.29
N LYS A 43 -7.24 -3.92 -14.64
CA LYS A 43 -8.55 -4.39 -14.19
C LYS A 43 -8.63 -4.54 -12.67
N GLU A 44 -7.55 -4.95 -12.03
CA GLU A 44 -7.52 -5.08 -10.56
C GLU A 44 -7.19 -3.75 -9.89
N VAL A 45 -6.24 -2.97 -10.39
CA VAL A 45 -5.89 -1.65 -9.83
C VAL A 45 -7.08 -0.70 -9.88
N GLU A 46 -7.83 -0.65 -10.98
CA GLU A 46 -8.97 0.25 -11.08
C GLU A 46 -10.06 -0.05 -10.05
N LYS A 47 -10.31 -1.34 -9.77
CA LYS A 47 -11.26 -1.74 -8.71
C LYS A 47 -10.76 -1.33 -7.33
N LEU A 48 -9.47 -1.55 -7.03
CA LEU A 48 -8.90 -1.22 -5.74
C LEU A 48 -8.93 0.29 -5.48
N ILE A 49 -8.56 1.10 -6.48
CA ILE A 49 -8.61 2.56 -6.36
C ILE A 49 -10.05 3.05 -6.24
N ALA A 50 -10.99 2.52 -7.03
CA ALA A 50 -12.40 2.88 -6.92
C ALA A 50 -12.97 2.60 -5.51
N LEU A 51 -12.65 1.43 -4.94
CA LEU A 51 -13.04 1.08 -3.56
C LEU A 51 -12.41 2.02 -2.54
N ALA A 52 -11.13 2.37 -2.73
CA ALA A 52 -10.42 3.29 -1.84
C ALA A 52 -11.04 4.69 -1.88
N VAL A 53 -11.33 5.21 -3.07
CA VAL A 53 -11.99 6.52 -3.28
C VAL A 53 -13.36 6.55 -2.64
N LYS A 54 -14.15 5.47 -2.79
CA LYS A 54 -15.49 5.37 -2.20
C LYS A 54 -15.48 5.41 -0.66
N GLU A 55 -14.50 4.77 -0.02
CA GLU A 55 -14.47 4.58 1.44
C GLU A 55 -13.42 5.48 2.15
N LYS A 56 -12.84 6.47 1.45
CA LYS A 56 -11.73 7.30 1.96
C LYS A 56 -12.05 8.12 3.20
N ASP A 57 -13.32 8.48 3.40
CA ASP A 57 -13.76 9.33 4.51
C ASP A 57 -14.55 8.54 5.58
N ASN A 58 -14.70 7.24 5.38
CA ASN A 58 -15.57 6.41 6.22
C ASN A 58 -14.81 5.79 7.41
N PHE A 59 -14.36 6.65 8.33
CA PHE A 59 -13.66 6.28 9.55
C PHE A 59 -14.12 7.17 10.72
N GLU A 60 -14.00 6.65 11.93
CA GLU A 60 -14.23 7.40 13.17
C GLU A 60 -12.87 7.74 13.81
N GLU A 61 -12.78 8.91 14.42
CA GLU A 61 -11.60 9.29 15.21
C GLU A 61 -11.85 8.91 16.67
N VAL A 62 -11.08 7.95 17.17
CA VAL A 62 -11.16 7.50 18.56
C VAL A 62 -9.89 7.96 19.29
N THR A 63 -10.07 8.75 20.34
CA THR A 63 -8.99 9.14 21.25
C THR A 63 -8.69 8.00 22.20
N VAL A 64 -7.52 7.39 22.07
CA VAL A 64 -7.05 6.32 22.96
C VAL A 64 -5.90 6.85 23.81
N LYS A 65 -6.00 6.68 25.13
CA LYS A 65 -4.90 6.98 26.05
C LYS A 65 -3.82 5.91 25.91
N ALA A 66 -2.64 6.32 25.45
CA ALA A 66 -1.50 5.42 25.28
C ALA A 66 -0.41 5.76 26.31
N LYS A 67 0.02 4.76 27.09
CA LYS A 67 1.18 4.89 27.97
C LYS A 67 2.45 4.90 27.13
N VAL A 68 3.07 6.07 27.01
CA VAL A 68 4.33 6.26 26.27
C VAL A 68 5.43 6.58 27.27
N ALA A 69 6.63 6.00 27.09
CA ALA A 69 7.75 6.30 27.97
C ALA A 69 8.15 7.78 27.82
N LYS A 70 8.22 8.52 28.93
CA LYS A 70 8.69 9.90 28.96
C LYS A 70 10.14 9.91 28.44
N LYS A 71 10.46 10.85 27.54
CA LYS A 71 11.80 11.01 26.97
C LYS A 71 12.37 12.36 27.39
N ASP A 72 13.66 12.40 27.72
CA ASP A 72 14.42 13.64 27.93
C ASP A 72 14.68 14.35 26.59
N ASP A 73 15.14 15.59 26.62
CA ASP A 73 15.48 16.42 25.44
C ASP A 73 16.50 15.78 24.48
N LYS A 74 17.23 14.76 24.96
CA LYS A 74 18.20 13.96 24.18
C LYS A 74 17.61 12.65 23.63
N GLY A 75 16.28 12.48 23.69
CA GLY A 75 15.55 11.33 23.15
C GLY A 75 15.70 10.01 23.93
N ARG A 76 16.36 10.04 25.10
CA ARG A 76 16.54 8.88 25.98
C ARG A 76 15.34 8.74 26.91
N ARG A 77 14.99 7.50 27.28
CA ARG A 77 13.88 7.22 28.21
C ARG A 77 14.25 7.70 29.60
N VAL A 78 13.40 8.51 30.23
CA VAL A 78 13.57 8.94 31.62
C VAL A 78 13.46 7.71 32.51
N LYS A 79 14.46 7.50 33.35
CA LYS A 79 14.48 6.43 34.35
C LYS A 79 14.48 7.05 35.73
N GLU A 80 13.53 6.63 36.55
CA GLU A 80 13.44 6.99 37.96
C GLU A 80 13.84 5.78 38.81
N VAL A 81 14.45 6.00 39.97
CA VAL A 81 14.84 4.92 40.88
C VAL A 81 13.72 4.73 41.88
N VAL A 82 12.99 3.62 41.75
CA VAL A 82 11.99 3.19 42.73
C VAL A 82 12.50 1.87 43.32
N ASP A 83 12.60 1.79 44.65
CA ASP A 83 13.08 0.60 45.39
C ASP A 83 14.46 0.09 44.94
N GLY A 84 15.41 1.00 44.71
CA GLY A 84 16.78 0.65 44.31
C GLY A 84 16.93 0.14 42.87
N LYS A 85 15.84 0.08 42.08
CA LYS A 85 15.85 -0.33 40.66
C LYS A 85 15.45 0.83 39.75
N LYS A 86 16.15 0.97 38.62
CA LYS A 86 15.87 2.00 37.61
C LYS A 86 14.66 1.58 36.75
N VAL A 87 13.51 2.23 36.95
CA VAL A 87 12.26 1.99 36.21
C VAL A 87 12.01 3.14 35.23
N THR A 88 11.52 2.85 34.03
CA THR A 88 11.19 3.92 33.04
C THR A 88 9.85 4.56 33.37
N VAL A 89 9.81 5.89 33.41
CA VAL A 89 8.58 6.66 33.63
C VAL A 89 7.72 6.65 32.37
N TYR A 90 6.43 6.38 32.53
CA TYR A 90 5.44 6.41 31.45
C TYR A 90 4.46 7.56 31.67
N GLU A 91 4.19 8.32 30.62
CA GLU A 91 3.19 9.37 30.58
C GLU A 91 1.99 8.90 29.75
N GLU A 92 0.78 9.28 30.16
CA GLU A 92 -0.43 8.99 29.39
C GLU A 92 -0.62 10.08 28.35
N VAL A 93 -0.34 9.75 27.09
CA VAL A 93 -0.51 10.65 25.95
C VAL A 93 -1.77 10.24 25.20
N GLU A 94 -2.65 11.21 24.97
CA GLU A 94 -3.83 11.02 24.11
C GLU A 94 -3.38 10.91 22.66
N LYS A 95 -3.73 9.80 22.01
CA LYS A 95 -3.48 9.59 20.58
C LYS A 95 -4.80 9.45 19.86
N THR A 96 -4.99 10.26 18.84
CA THR A 96 -6.12 10.15 17.91
C THR A 96 -5.83 9.03 16.92
N ILE A 97 -6.68 7.99 16.92
CA ILE A 97 -6.56 6.84 16.01
C ILE A 97 -7.77 6.85 15.07
N LYS A 98 -7.50 6.70 13.76
CA LYS A 98 -8.55 6.47 12.77
C LYS A 98 -9.00 5.01 12.83
N LYS A 99 -10.24 4.80 13.28
CA LYS A 99 -10.89 3.50 13.32
C LYS A 99 -11.80 3.35 12.10
N ASP A 100 -11.50 2.38 11.26
CA ASP A 100 -12.31 2.13 10.06
C ASP A 100 -13.74 1.70 10.44
N MET A 101 -14.73 2.32 9.78
CA MET A 101 -16.12 1.86 9.83
C MET A 101 -16.29 0.52 9.10
N PRO A 102 -17.39 -0.24 9.35
CA PRO A 102 -17.54 -1.60 8.82
C PRO A 102 -17.34 -1.75 7.31
N SER A 103 -17.84 -0.83 6.48
CA SER A 103 -17.64 -0.92 5.02
C SER A 103 -16.24 -0.55 4.56
N ARG A 104 -15.58 0.42 5.21
CA ARG A 104 -14.15 0.70 4.99
C ARG A 104 -13.27 -0.46 5.41
N LEU A 105 -13.57 -1.10 6.54
CA LEU A 105 -12.88 -2.31 7.00
C LEU A 105 -13.08 -3.47 6.00
N HIS A 106 -14.29 -3.60 5.44
CA HIS A 106 -14.57 -4.56 4.39
C HIS A 106 -13.71 -4.29 3.14
N ALA A 107 -13.64 -3.03 2.70
CA ALA A 107 -12.78 -2.62 1.58
C ALA A 107 -11.30 -2.91 1.86
N ARG A 108 -10.79 -2.57 3.07
CA ARG A 108 -9.43 -2.91 3.51
C ARG A 108 -9.15 -4.40 3.41
N ARG A 109 -10.07 -5.27 3.86
CA ARG A 109 -9.92 -6.74 3.75
C ARG A 109 -9.88 -7.20 2.30
N GLN A 110 -10.70 -6.62 1.42
CA GLN A 110 -10.62 -6.91 -0.01
C GLN A 110 -9.27 -6.51 -0.62
N MET A 111 -8.72 -5.35 -0.22
CA MET A 111 -7.40 -4.90 -0.65
C MET A 111 -6.27 -5.81 -0.15
N LEU A 112 -6.29 -6.22 1.13
CA LEU A 112 -5.32 -7.15 1.72
C LEU A 112 -5.29 -8.53 1.03
N LYS A 113 -6.42 -8.95 0.45
CA LYS A 113 -6.48 -10.17 -0.36
C LYS A 113 -5.66 -10.07 -1.65
N VAL A 114 -5.31 -8.87 -2.11
CA VAL A 114 -4.56 -8.66 -3.35
C VAL A 114 -3.15 -8.16 -3.08
N LEU A 115 -2.99 -7.21 -2.15
CA LEU A 115 -1.72 -6.56 -1.92
C LEU A 115 -0.79 -7.43 -1.07
N TYR A 116 0.50 -7.33 -1.35
CA TYR A 116 1.55 -7.82 -0.46
C TYR A 116 2.09 -6.66 0.37
N THR A 117 2.75 -6.98 1.48
CA THR A 117 3.51 -5.97 2.23
C THR A 117 4.73 -5.57 1.40
N ALA A 118 4.87 -4.27 1.13
CA ALA A 118 6.04 -3.72 0.46
C ALA A 118 7.08 -3.29 1.50
N THR A 119 8.35 -3.46 1.16
CA THR A 119 9.47 -3.01 1.98
C THR A 119 10.25 -1.98 1.18
N GLU A 120 10.34 -0.76 1.70
CA GLU A 120 11.09 0.33 1.07
C GLU A 120 12.46 0.48 1.74
N ALA A 121 13.50 0.55 0.91
CA ALA A 121 14.84 0.91 1.36
C ALA A 121 14.97 2.44 1.38
N PRO A 122 15.50 3.05 2.46
CA PRO A 122 15.72 4.48 2.49
C PRO A 122 16.81 4.85 1.46
N LYS A 123 16.62 5.99 0.77
CA LYS A 123 17.47 6.46 -0.34
C LYS A 123 18.98 6.44 -0.04
N ASN A 124 19.36 6.60 1.23
CA ASN A 124 20.75 6.79 1.64
C ASN A 124 21.41 5.55 2.30
N ASN A 125 20.71 4.44 2.57
CA ASN A 125 21.33 3.23 3.14
C ASN A 125 20.46 1.97 3.04
N ILE A 126 20.77 1.10 2.07
CA ILE A 126 19.92 -0.04 1.66
C ILE A 126 19.75 -1.12 2.74
N LYS A 127 20.71 -1.28 3.67
CA LYS A 127 20.74 -2.47 4.55
C LYS A 127 20.31 -2.28 6.01
N ARG A 128 20.22 -1.05 6.54
CA ARG A 128 20.05 -0.85 7.99
C ARG A 128 18.64 -0.44 8.45
N ASN A 129 17.83 0.20 7.59
CA ASN A 129 16.55 0.81 8.01
C ASN A 129 15.41 0.54 7.02
N MET A 130 15.22 -0.72 6.61
CA MET A 130 14.10 -1.10 5.73
C MET A 130 12.76 -0.85 6.43
N LYS A 131 11.90 -0.02 5.84
CA LYS A 131 10.58 0.30 6.39
C LYS A 131 9.53 -0.57 5.71
N LYS A 132 8.71 -1.25 6.50
CA LYS A 132 7.49 -1.91 6.00
C LYS A 132 6.46 -0.84 5.69
N VAL A 133 5.94 -0.86 4.47
CA VAL A 133 4.92 0.05 3.99
C VAL A 133 3.59 -0.69 3.98
N ASP A 134 2.60 -0.13 4.68
CA ASP A 134 1.21 -0.54 4.52
C ASP A 134 0.65 0.11 3.26
N LEU A 135 0.60 -0.66 2.18
CA LEU A 135 0.04 -0.21 0.91
C LEU A 135 -1.44 0.09 0.98
N VAL A 136 -2.18 -0.55 1.89
CA VAL A 136 -3.60 -0.27 2.06
C VAL A 136 -3.79 1.09 2.70
N ASP A 137 -2.97 1.42 3.70
CA ASP A 137 -2.95 2.75 4.28
C ASP A 137 -2.58 3.81 3.22
N LYS A 138 -1.51 3.58 2.46
CA LYS A 138 -1.10 4.44 1.34
C LYS A 138 -2.21 4.64 0.30
N LEU A 139 -3.02 3.60 0.02
CA LEU A 139 -4.17 3.72 -0.86
C LEU A 139 -5.21 4.71 -0.32
N PHE A 140 -5.55 4.63 0.96
CA PHE A 140 -6.55 5.53 1.56
C PHE A 140 -6.02 6.94 1.81
N THR A 141 -4.76 7.09 2.17
CA THR A 141 -4.19 8.38 2.60
C THR A 141 -3.57 9.17 1.47
N GLU A 142 -2.88 8.52 0.52
CA GLU A 142 -2.13 9.21 -0.54
C GLU A 142 -2.82 9.11 -1.91
N ILE A 143 -3.38 7.93 -2.24
CA ILE A 143 -3.85 7.65 -3.61
C ILE A 143 -5.33 8.05 -3.78
N ALA A 144 -6.20 7.62 -2.88
CA ALA A 144 -7.64 7.88 -2.97
C ALA A 144 -8.00 9.38 -2.99
N PRO A 145 -7.38 10.26 -2.17
CA PRO A 145 -7.69 11.68 -2.21
C PRO A 145 -7.36 12.33 -3.56
N LYS A 146 -6.29 11.89 -4.24
CA LYS A 146 -5.89 12.41 -5.57
C LYS A 146 -6.91 12.08 -6.67
N TYR A 147 -7.72 11.06 -6.45
CA TYR A 147 -8.70 10.57 -7.42
C TYR A 147 -10.15 10.80 -6.99
N ALA A 148 -10.37 11.66 -5.99
CA ALA A 148 -11.70 11.93 -5.44
C ALA A 148 -12.71 12.36 -6.53
N ASP A 149 -12.28 13.23 -7.44
CA ASP A 149 -13.15 13.78 -8.49
C ASP A 149 -13.18 12.90 -9.75
N ARG A 150 -12.47 11.77 -9.77
CA ARG A 150 -12.33 10.92 -10.96
C ARG A 150 -13.19 9.65 -10.85
N ASN A 151 -14.14 9.52 -11.77
CA ASN A 151 -15.02 8.36 -11.87
C ASN A 151 -14.48 7.29 -12.85
N GLY A 152 -13.29 6.75 -12.57
CA GLY A 152 -12.64 5.70 -13.37
C GLY A 152 -11.47 6.17 -14.24
N GLY A 153 -10.76 5.22 -14.86
CA GLY A 153 -9.57 5.55 -15.67
C GLY A 153 -8.39 6.06 -14.82
N TYR A 154 -8.09 5.37 -13.71
CA TYR A 154 -7.00 5.72 -12.80
C TYR A 154 -5.61 5.34 -13.33
N THR A 155 -5.55 4.54 -14.41
CA THR A 155 -4.28 4.06 -14.98
C THR A 155 -4.16 4.38 -16.46
N ARG A 156 -2.96 4.76 -16.90
CA ARG A 156 -2.61 4.90 -18.31
C ARG A 156 -1.69 3.76 -18.72
N ILE A 157 -1.86 3.26 -19.95
CA ILE A 157 -0.95 2.30 -20.58
C ILE A 157 -0.38 2.99 -21.81
N VAL A 158 0.94 3.16 -21.84
CA VAL A 158 1.69 3.75 -22.95
C VAL A 158 2.52 2.65 -23.59
N LYS A 159 2.37 2.46 -24.91
CA LYS A 159 3.19 1.48 -25.65
C LYS A 159 4.61 2.02 -25.78
N ILE A 160 5.59 1.20 -25.44
CA ILE A 160 7.01 1.55 -25.60
C ILE A 160 7.51 1.00 -26.94
N GLY A 161 7.33 -0.31 -27.16
CA GLY A 161 7.83 -0.99 -28.35
C GLY A 161 7.89 -2.50 -28.15
N GLN A 162 8.48 -3.20 -29.12
CA GLN A 162 8.74 -4.64 -29.00
C GLN A 162 10.05 -4.90 -28.26
N ARG A 163 10.03 -5.82 -27.31
CA ARG A 163 11.23 -6.25 -26.59
C ARG A 163 12.14 -7.08 -27.50
N LYS A 164 13.45 -6.80 -27.43
CA LYS A 164 14.48 -7.59 -28.10
C LYS A 164 14.55 -9.00 -27.49
N GLY A 165 14.45 -10.03 -28.32
CA GLY A 165 14.56 -11.44 -27.93
C GLY A 165 13.30 -12.23 -28.28
N ASP A 166 12.14 -11.82 -27.76
CA ASP A 166 10.87 -12.53 -27.97
C ASP A 166 9.79 -11.68 -28.67
N ALA A 167 10.15 -10.48 -29.13
CA ALA A 167 9.26 -9.52 -29.82
C ALA A 167 7.97 -9.17 -29.06
N ALA A 168 7.92 -9.42 -27.74
CA ALA A 168 6.76 -9.12 -26.93
C ALA A 168 6.59 -7.60 -26.80
N MET A 169 5.36 -7.10 -26.99
CA MET A 169 5.07 -5.67 -26.82
C MET A 169 5.19 -5.26 -25.35
N GLU A 170 6.16 -4.39 -25.06
CA GLU A 170 6.32 -3.74 -23.77
C GLU A 170 5.55 -2.44 -23.70
N VAL A 171 4.98 -2.21 -22.52
CA VAL A 171 4.18 -1.04 -22.21
C VAL A 171 4.57 -0.53 -20.82
N LEU A 172 4.53 0.79 -20.67
CA LEU A 172 4.53 1.45 -19.37
C LEU A 172 3.08 1.52 -18.88
N ILE A 173 2.80 0.99 -17.69
CA ILE A 173 1.55 1.25 -16.99
C ILE A 173 1.83 2.17 -15.80
N GLU A 174 1.07 3.25 -15.69
CA GLU A 174 1.24 4.30 -14.67
C GLU A 174 -0.09 4.74 -14.07
N LEU A 175 -0.04 5.22 -12.83
CA LEU A 175 -1.11 5.97 -12.18
C LEU A 175 -1.16 7.38 -12.79
N VAL A 176 -2.37 7.89 -13.05
CA VAL A 176 -2.60 9.18 -13.76
C VAL A 176 -2.68 10.37 -12.82
#